data_AF-A0A1F9L1K3-F1
#
_entry.id   AF-A0A1F9L1K3-F1
#
_cell.length_a   1.000
_cell.length_b   1.000
_cell.length_c   1.000
_cell.angle_alpha   90.00
_cell.angle_beta   90.00
_cell.angle_gamma   90.00
#
_symmetry.space_group_name_H-M   'P 1'
#
loop_
_entity.id
_entity.type
_entity.pdbx_description
1 polymer ?
#
loop_
_entity_poly.entity_id
_entity_poly.type
_entity_poly.pdbx_seq_one_letter_code
_entity_poly.pdbx_strand_id
1 'polypeptide(L)'
;MDAMTTRQILSNSKEFKLFWKNQGPFRFALTSSEFPPVLLEPEEWIFSNHMEVLLKSLIQYDNRKMQIVPSPFNPGNKTIFRPEELIPWKISNFPEEWNASVCDCFIPEGHLTRYIFEGLTLSEEKPTPEFVERAFFHCLANCMEQLGYLLFKPRGNSKYADIKKYLTEWEEDDMDAGLL
;
A
#
# COMPACT_ATOMS: atom_id res chain seq x y z
N MET A 1 4.06 -3.75 21.86
CA MET A 1 5.21 -4.03 20.99
C MET A 1 4.93 -3.26 19.73
N ASP A 2 5.61 -2.13 19.55
CA ASP A 2 5.42 -1.29 18.37
C ASP A 2 5.65 -2.15 17.14
N ALA A 3 4.67 -2.16 16.24
CA ALA A 3 4.81 -2.85 14.98
C ALA A 3 5.91 -2.13 14.20
N MET A 4 7.10 -2.72 14.18
CA MET A 4 8.28 -2.11 13.59
C MET A 4 8.24 -2.28 12.06
N THR A 5 8.52 -1.19 11.37
CA THR A 5 8.71 -1.17 9.91
C THR A 5 10.16 -0.87 9.63
N THR A 6 10.74 -1.54 8.63
CA THR A 6 12.11 -1.28 8.17
C THR A 6 12.05 -0.79 6.73
N ARG A 7 12.58 0.41 6.48
CA ARG A 7 12.79 0.95 5.14
C ARG A 7 14.28 0.86 4.81
N GLN A 8 14.62 0.32 3.65
CA GLN A 8 16.01 0.09 3.25
C GLN A 8 16.13 0.20 1.73
N ILE A 9 17.12 0.96 1.26
CA ILE A 9 17.54 0.93 -0.14
C ILE A 9 18.47 -0.27 -0.32
N LEU A 10 18.14 -1.13 -1.28
CA LEU A 10 18.88 -2.35 -1.61
C LEU A 10 19.11 -2.35 -3.11
N SER A 11 20.32 -2.00 -3.53
CA SER A 11 20.59 -1.67 -4.94
C SER A 11 20.83 -2.88 -5.83
N ASN A 12 21.07 -4.05 -5.23
CA ASN A 12 21.31 -5.29 -5.95
C ASN A 12 20.82 -6.49 -5.13
N SER A 13 20.65 -7.62 -5.82
CA SER A 13 20.23 -8.89 -5.24
C SER A 13 21.16 -9.38 -4.11
N LYS A 14 22.46 -9.08 -4.18
CA LYS A 14 23.45 -9.47 -3.16
C LYS A 14 23.26 -8.72 -1.85
N GLU A 15 23.06 -7.40 -1.91
CA GLU A 15 22.69 -6.57 -0.76
C GLU A 15 21.38 -7.02 -0.14
N PHE A 16 20.37 -7.28 -1.00
CA PHE A 16 19.10 -7.79 -0.54
C PHE A 16 19.26 -9.10 0.24
N LYS A 17 19.99 -10.08 -0.31
CA LYS A 17 20.25 -11.37 0.35
C LYS A 17 20.95 -11.20 1.70
N LEU A 18 21.96 -10.33 1.76
CA LEU A 18 22.70 -10.06 2.98
C LEU A 18 21.78 -9.46 4.05
N PHE A 19 20.98 -8.47 3.67
CA PHE A 19 19.98 -7.86 4.55
C PHE A 19 18.96 -8.89 5.04
N TRP A 20 18.37 -9.67 4.12
CA TRP A 20 17.34 -10.66 4.42
C TRP A 20 17.84 -11.75 5.38
N LYS A 21 19.11 -12.15 5.25
CA LYS A 21 19.75 -13.11 6.17
C LYS A 21 19.98 -12.55 7.57
N ASN A 22 20.29 -11.25 7.68
CA ASN A 22 20.69 -10.62 8.94
C ASN A 22 19.52 -10.06 9.74
N GLN A 23 18.53 -9.46 9.07
CA GLN A 23 17.39 -8.77 9.70
C GLN A 23 16.04 -9.40 9.41
N GLY A 24 15.93 -10.19 8.32
CA GLY A 24 14.74 -10.93 7.98
C GLY A 24 14.66 -12.30 8.68
N PRO A 25 13.74 -13.18 8.23
CA PRO A 25 12.72 -12.97 7.20
C PRO A 25 11.48 -12.22 7.72
N PHE A 26 10.91 -11.35 6.89
CA PHE A 26 9.70 -10.58 7.21
C PHE A 26 8.44 -11.25 6.66
N ARG A 27 7.30 -11.04 7.32
CA ARG A 27 6.01 -11.53 6.84
C ARG A 27 5.59 -10.87 5.52
N PHE A 28 5.84 -9.58 5.38
CA PHE A 28 5.48 -8.77 4.22
C PHE A 28 6.66 -7.93 3.77
N ALA A 29 6.79 -7.77 2.46
CA ALA A 29 7.78 -6.91 1.82
C ALA A 29 7.09 -6.14 0.69
N LEU A 30 7.48 -4.89 0.47
CA LEU A 30 6.96 -4.05 -0.59
C LEU A 30 8.09 -3.27 -1.26
N THR A 31 8.04 -3.19 -2.59
CA THR A 31 8.91 -2.35 -3.41
C THR A 31 8.10 -1.81 -4.60
N SER A 32 8.69 -0.92 -5.40
CA SER A 32 8.02 -0.39 -6.59
C SER A 32 8.15 -1.37 -7.77
N SER A 33 7.12 -1.45 -8.62
CA SER A 33 7.19 -2.09 -9.94
C SER A 33 7.48 -1.11 -11.06
N GLU A 34 7.46 0.20 -10.79
CA GLU A 34 7.50 1.24 -11.81
C GLU A 34 8.69 2.18 -11.61
N PHE A 35 9.13 2.79 -12.71
CA PHE A 35 10.15 3.83 -12.69
C PHE A 35 9.63 5.11 -13.38
N PRO A 36 9.65 6.28 -12.70
CA PRO A 36 10.14 6.50 -11.35
C PRO A 36 9.17 5.98 -10.28
N PRO A 37 9.68 5.51 -9.13
CA PRO A 37 8.83 5.08 -8.03
C PRO A 37 8.03 6.25 -7.44
N VAL A 38 6.78 5.98 -7.08
CA VAL A 38 5.89 6.93 -6.40
C VAL A 38 5.92 6.66 -4.89
N LEU A 39 6.13 7.66 -4.03
CA LEU A 39 6.25 7.52 -2.55
C LEU A 39 7.38 6.64 -2.00
N LEU A 40 8.16 6.01 -2.88
CA LEU A 40 9.37 5.26 -2.56
C LEU A 40 10.57 5.91 -3.24
N GLU A 41 11.74 5.76 -2.64
CA GLU A 41 13.01 6.04 -3.31
C GLU A 41 13.34 4.92 -4.32
N PRO A 42 14.20 5.18 -5.33
CA PRO A 42 14.71 4.14 -6.21
C PRO A 42 15.30 2.98 -5.42
N GLU A 43 14.96 1.76 -5.79
CA GLU A 43 15.45 0.52 -5.15
C GLU A 43 15.11 0.41 -3.65
N GLU A 44 14.12 1.20 -3.19
CA GLU A 44 13.67 1.16 -1.82
C GLU A 44 12.73 -0.03 -1.57
N TRP A 45 12.92 -0.64 -0.40
CA TRP A 45 12.08 -1.69 0.13
C TRP A 45 11.52 -1.30 1.49
N ILE A 46 10.25 -1.69 1.71
CA ILE A 46 9.58 -1.61 3.01
C ILE A 46 9.29 -3.03 3.49
N PHE A 47 9.69 -3.33 4.72
CA PHE A 47 9.49 -4.63 5.35
C PHE A 47 8.69 -4.50 6.64
N SER A 48 7.77 -5.44 6.89
CA SER A 48 7.08 -5.53 8.17
C SER A 48 6.51 -6.92 8.43
N ASN A 49 6.16 -7.17 9.69
CA ASN A 49 5.37 -8.34 10.09
C ASN A 49 3.86 -8.07 10.09
N HIS A 50 3.44 -6.81 9.89
CA HIS A 50 2.05 -6.37 9.91
C HIS A 50 1.71 -5.61 8.62
N MET A 51 0.64 -6.03 7.92
CA MET A 51 0.25 -5.46 6.63
C MET A 51 -0.12 -3.99 6.74
N GLU A 52 -1.00 -3.65 7.67
CA GLU A 52 -1.49 -2.28 7.85
C GLU A 52 -0.34 -1.30 8.15
N VAL A 53 0.63 -1.73 8.94
CA VAL A 53 1.80 -0.93 9.34
C VAL A 53 2.74 -0.71 8.15
N LEU A 54 2.92 -1.74 7.31
CA LEU A 54 3.67 -1.61 6.07
C LEU A 54 3.02 -0.59 5.13
N LEU A 55 1.70 -0.67 4.94
CA LEU A 55 0.96 0.25 4.06
C LEU A 55 0.91 1.68 4.62
N LYS A 56 0.74 1.83 5.94
CA LYS A 56 0.86 3.13 6.62
C LYS A 56 2.24 3.74 6.43
N SER A 57 3.30 2.93 6.46
CA SER A 57 4.66 3.40 6.22
C SER A 57 4.89 3.84 4.77
N LEU A 58 4.28 3.16 3.79
CA LEU A 58 4.35 3.53 2.38
C LEU A 58 3.80 4.94 2.17
N ILE A 59 2.58 5.20 2.64
CA ILE A 59 1.91 6.50 2.47
C ILE A 59 2.35 7.54 3.50
N GLN A 60 3.29 7.18 4.37
CA GLN A 60 3.77 8.02 5.47
C GLN A 60 2.62 8.54 6.34
N TYR A 61 1.64 7.67 6.62
CA TYR A 61 0.34 8.01 7.24
C TYR A 61 0.50 8.88 8.49
N ASP A 62 1.36 8.44 9.41
CA ASP A 62 1.59 9.14 10.68
C ASP A 62 2.37 10.45 10.48
N ASN A 63 3.38 10.46 9.60
CA ASN A 63 4.19 11.65 9.31
C ASN A 63 3.38 12.75 8.63
N ARG A 64 2.49 12.38 7.70
CA ARG A 64 1.56 13.29 7.02
C ARG A 64 0.32 13.61 7.88
N LYS A 65 0.19 13.00 9.06
CA LYS A 65 -0.95 13.15 9.97
C LYS A 65 -2.29 12.89 9.25
N MET A 66 -2.30 11.87 8.41
CA MET A 66 -3.46 11.48 7.64
C MET A 66 -4.53 10.90 8.56
N GLN A 67 -5.80 11.17 8.24
CA GLN A 67 -6.93 10.67 9.00
C GLN A 67 -8.11 10.38 8.08
N ILE A 68 -8.89 9.37 8.42
CA ILE A 68 -10.19 9.13 7.81
C ILE A 68 -11.20 10.11 8.39
N VAL A 69 -11.68 11.03 7.56
CA VAL A 69 -12.63 12.07 7.98
C VAL A 69 -13.94 11.95 7.23
N PRO A 70 -15.08 12.24 7.90
CA PRO A 70 -16.34 12.36 7.21
C PRO A 70 -16.25 13.41 6.11
N SER A 71 -16.66 13.06 4.90
CA SER A 71 -16.79 13.97 3.77
C SER A 71 -18.20 13.82 3.20
N PRO A 72 -19.23 14.22 3.94
CA PRO A 72 -20.60 14.09 3.49
C PRO A 72 -20.80 14.92 2.22
N PHE A 73 -21.39 14.31 1.20
CA PHE A 73 -21.80 15.06 0.01
C PHE A 73 -22.83 16.12 0.40
N ASN A 74 -22.72 17.32 -0.16
CA ASN A 74 -23.76 18.32 0.01
C ASN A 74 -25.04 17.82 -0.71
N PRO A 75 -26.10 17.45 0.04
CA PRO A 75 -27.31 16.87 -0.56
C PRO A 75 -28.04 17.85 -1.47
N GLY A 76 -27.85 19.17 -1.28
CA GLY A 76 -28.45 20.24 -2.08
C GLY A 76 -27.77 20.48 -3.43
N ASN A 77 -26.58 19.94 -3.66
CA ASN A 77 -25.87 20.10 -4.93
C ASN A 77 -26.21 18.93 -5.88
N LYS A 78 -27.14 19.17 -6.80
CA LYS A 78 -27.58 18.22 -7.83
C LYS A 78 -26.87 18.39 -9.18
N THR A 79 -26.03 19.43 -9.32
CA THR A 79 -25.32 19.73 -10.58
C THR A 79 -24.03 18.93 -10.74
N ILE A 80 -23.45 18.42 -9.65
CA ILE A 80 -22.29 17.55 -9.70
C ILE A 80 -22.77 16.12 -9.98
N PHE A 81 -22.36 15.55 -11.12
CA PHE A 81 -22.52 14.14 -11.42
C PHE A 81 -21.81 13.34 -10.33
N ARG A 82 -22.58 12.57 -9.56
CA ARG A 82 -22.07 11.78 -8.43
C ARG A 82 -21.68 10.41 -8.97
N PRO A 83 -20.41 10.01 -8.95
CA PRO A 83 -20.09 8.61 -9.16
C PRO A 83 -20.78 7.82 -8.05
N GLU A 84 -21.63 6.84 -8.41
CA GLU A 84 -22.34 5.96 -7.46
C GLU A 84 -21.39 5.20 -6.53
N GLU A 85 -20.12 5.22 -6.89
CA GLU A 85 -19.05 4.52 -6.22
C GLU A 85 -18.50 5.31 -5.03
N LEU A 86 -18.73 6.62 -4.88
CA LEU A 86 -18.15 7.36 -3.76
C LEU A 86 -18.93 7.21 -2.45
N ILE A 87 -18.21 7.07 -1.35
CA ILE A 87 -18.76 7.00 0.01
C ILE A 87 -18.52 8.33 0.75
N PRO A 88 -19.27 8.64 1.83
CA PRO A 88 -19.17 9.93 2.52
C PRO A 88 -17.93 10.02 3.45
N TRP A 89 -16.79 9.54 2.99
CA TRP A 89 -15.52 9.47 3.70
C TRP A 89 -14.37 9.86 2.78
N LYS A 90 -13.36 10.52 3.34
CA LYS A 90 -12.12 10.83 2.64
C LYS A 90 -10.92 10.72 3.57
N ILE A 91 -9.74 10.67 2.97
CA ILE A 91 -8.46 10.75 3.69
C ILE A 91 -8.01 12.22 3.71
N SER A 92 -7.73 12.76 4.89
CA SER A 92 -7.08 14.08 5.02
C SER A 92 -5.58 13.99 4.72
N ASN A 93 -4.98 15.09 4.26
CA ASN A 93 -3.56 15.17 3.88
C ASN A 93 -3.13 14.05 2.93
N PHE A 94 -4.01 13.74 1.98
CA PHE A 94 -3.82 12.68 1.00
C PHE A 94 -2.54 12.93 0.18
N PRO A 95 -1.78 11.88 -0.17
CA PRO A 95 -0.58 12.06 -0.99
C PRO A 95 -0.93 12.57 -2.38
N GLU A 96 -0.47 13.78 -2.70
CA GLU A 96 -0.69 14.41 -4.02
C GLU A 96 -0.15 13.53 -5.15
N GLU A 97 0.90 12.75 -4.87
CA GLU A 97 1.52 11.84 -5.81
C GLU A 97 0.55 10.75 -6.29
N TRP A 98 -0.46 10.39 -5.48
CA TRP A 98 -1.50 9.43 -5.84
C TRP A 98 -2.71 10.06 -6.55
N ASN A 99 -2.77 11.38 -6.72
CA ASN A 99 -3.85 12.02 -7.47
C ASN A 99 -3.85 11.66 -8.96
N ALA A 100 -2.71 11.22 -9.49
CA ALA A 100 -2.61 10.73 -10.87
C ALA A 100 -2.84 9.22 -10.98
N SER A 101 -2.90 8.51 -9.86
CA SER A 101 -3.01 7.06 -9.84
C SER A 101 -4.45 6.61 -10.02
N VAL A 102 -4.64 5.48 -10.72
CA VAL A 102 -5.94 4.82 -10.84
C VAL A 102 -6.00 3.72 -9.79
N CYS A 103 -6.97 3.79 -8.89
CA CYS A 103 -7.14 2.83 -7.80
C CYS A 103 -8.63 2.65 -7.52
N ASP A 104 -9.05 1.41 -7.28
CA ASP A 104 -10.45 1.15 -6.95
C ASP A 104 -10.83 1.70 -5.58
N CYS A 105 -9.88 1.82 -4.63
CA CYS A 105 -10.18 2.22 -3.24
C CYS A 105 -10.44 3.73 -3.07
N PHE A 106 -9.89 4.57 -3.93
CA PHE A 106 -9.98 6.03 -3.82
C PHE A 106 -9.95 6.71 -5.19
N ILE A 107 -10.48 7.93 -5.24
CA ILE A 107 -10.29 8.85 -6.36
C ILE A 107 -9.37 10.02 -5.91
N PRO A 108 -8.95 10.93 -6.81
CA PRO A 108 -8.11 12.06 -6.45
C PRO A 108 -8.66 12.87 -5.26
N GLU A 109 -7.76 13.53 -4.53
CA GLU A 109 -8.02 14.21 -3.26
C GLU A 109 -8.40 13.27 -2.11
N GLY A 110 -8.19 11.97 -2.27
CA GLY A 110 -8.38 10.97 -1.22
C GLY A 110 -9.84 10.65 -0.90
N HIS A 111 -10.78 10.94 -1.81
CA HIS A 111 -12.17 10.54 -1.65
C HIS A 111 -12.29 9.02 -1.80
N LEU A 112 -12.91 8.37 -0.81
CA LEU A 112 -13.01 6.92 -0.79
C LEU A 112 -14.18 6.42 -1.64
N THR A 113 -14.02 5.21 -2.15
CA THR A 113 -15.06 4.51 -2.91
C THR A 113 -15.74 3.42 -2.05
N ARG A 114 -16.83 2.86 -2.57
CA ARG A 114 -17.58 1.74 -1.99
C ARG A 114 -16.79 0.44 -2.06
N TYR A 115 -15.81 0.35 -2.96
CA TYR A 115 -14.97 -0.84 -3.12
C TYR A 115 -14.19 -1.15 -1.85
N ILE A 116 -13.92 -0.17 -0.99
CA ILE A 116 -13.27 -0.44 0.30
C ILE A 116 -14.08 -1.38 1.21
N PHE A 117 -15.40 -1.46 1.01
CA PHE A 117 -16.29 -2.33 1.78
C PHE A 117 -16.58 -3.66 1.08
N GLU A 118 -16.03 -3.90 -0.11
CA GLU A 118 -16.26 -5.13 -0.83
C GLU A 118 -15.72 -6.34 -0.05
N GLY A 119 -16.55 -7.37 0.10
CA GLY A 119 -16.24 -8.55 0.91
C GLY A 119 -16.27 -8.34 2.43
N LEU A 120 -16.67 -7.16 2.92
CA LEU A 120 -16.84 -6.88 4.35
C LEU A 120 -18.32 -6.86 4.74
N THR A 121 -18.63 -7.41 5.91
CA THR A 121 -19.98 -7.31 6.48
C THR A 121 -20.16 -5.92 7.11
N LEU A 122 -21.00 -5.09 6.49
CA LEU A 122 -21.42 -3.81 7.07
C LEU A 122 -22.54 -4.05 8.09
N SER A 123 -22.41 -3.45 9.28
CA SER A 123 -23.53 -3.34 10.21
C SER A 123 -24.54 -2.30 9.71
N GLU A 124 -25.78 -2.34 10.20
CA GLU A 124 -26.80 -1.33 9.89
C GLU A 124 -26.47 0.07 10.48
N GLU A 125 -25.50 0.14 11.39
CA GLU A 125 -25.01 1.38 11.98
C GLU A 125 -24.02 2.09 11.06
N LYS A 126 -23.98 3.43 11.12
CA LYS A 126 -23.00 4.22 10.37
C LYS A 126 -21.58 3.74 10.72
N PRO A 127 -20.71 3.44 9.73
CA PRO A 127 -19.39 2.91 9.99
C PRO A 127 -18.53 3.93 10.76
N THR A 128 -17.75 3.46 11.74
CA THR A 128 -16.84 4.34 12.50
C THR A 128 -15.58 4.66 11.69
N PRO A 129 -14.86 5.77 11.98
CA PRO A 129 -13.62 6.10 11.30
C PRO A 129 -12.59 4.95 11.33
N GLU A 130 -12.48 4.25 12.45
CA GLU A 130 -11.55 3.13 12.63
C GLU A 130 -11.93 1.93 11.77
N PHE A 131 -13.23 1.67 11.61
CA PHE A 131 -13.71 0.63 10.71
C PHE A 131 -13.39 0.96 9.25
N VAL A 132 -13.64 2.21 8.84
CA VAL A 132 -13.35 2.70 7.48
C VAL A 132 -11.85 2.68 7.20
N GLU A 133 -11.02 3.07 8.17
CA GLU A 133 -9.56 3.00 8.05
C GLU A 133 -9.08 1.57 7.80
N ARG A 134 -9.55 0.61 8.60
CA ARG A 134 -9.21 -0.80 8.44
C ARG A 134 -9.70 -1.36 7.10
N ALA A 135 -10.91 -0.98 6.69
CA ALA A 135 -11.48 -1.37 5.40
C ALA A 135 -10.65 -0.81 4.23
N PHE A 136 -10.23 0.45 4.33
CA PHE A 136 -9.35 1.10 3.38
C PHE A 136 -8.02 0.36 3.25
N PHE A 137 -7.30 0.09 4.34
CA PHE A 137 -6.02 -0.63 4.26
C PHE A 137 -6.17 -2.08 3.77
N HIS A 138 -7.29 -2.73 4.07
CA HIS A 138 -7.61 -4.05 3.52
C HIS A 138 -7.79 -4.00 2.00
N CYS A 139 -8.57 -3.05 1.48
CA CYS A 139 -8.74 -2.81 0.05
C CYS A 139 -7.41 -2.45 -0.62
N LEU A 140 -6.67 -1.52 -0.02
CA LEU A 140 -5.41 -1.00 -0.54
C LEU A 140 -4.39 -2.12 -0.74
N ALA A 141 -4.30 -3.09 0.19
CA ALA A 141 -3.43 -4.24 0.07
C ALA A 141 -3.69 -5.09 -1.19
N ASN A 142 -4.88 -4.99 -1.80
CA ASN A 142 -5.25 -5.71 -3.02
C ASN A 142 -5.10 -4.85 -4.28
N CYS A 143 -4.94 -3.53 -4.14
CA CYS A 143 -4.78 -2.59 -5.26
C CYS A 143 -3.33 -2.14 -5.45
N MET A 144 -2.36 -2.71 -4.73
CA MET A 144 -0.95 -2.29 -4.79
C MET A 144 -0.35 -2.36 -6.19
N GLU A 145 -0.67 -3.40 -6.96
CA GLU A 145 -0.19 -3.53 -8.33
C GLU A 145 -0.78 -2.44 -9.25
N GLN A 146 -2.04 -2.02 -9.05
CA GLN A 146 -2.66 -0.91 -9.79
C GLN A 146 -1.95 0.42 -9.52
N LEU A 147 -1.31 0.54 -8.36
CA LEU A 147 -0.60 1.73 -7.90
C LEU A 147 0.91 1.67 -8.20
N GLY A 148 1.38 0.68 -8.95
CA GLY A 148 2.80 0.57 -9.32
C GLY A 148 3.69 0.00 -8.20
N TYR A 149 3.13 -0.83 -7.30
CA TYR A 149 3.87 -1.49 -6.24
C TYR A 149 3.77 -3.02 -6.30
N LEU A 150 4.86 -3.69 -5.96
CA LEU A 150 4.88 -5.12 -5.69
C LEU A 150 4.75 -5.36 -4.18
N LEU A 151 3.65 -5.99 -3.77
CA LEU A 151 3.43 -6.40 -2.39
C LEU A 151 3.58 -7.91 -2.24
N PHE A 152 4.68 -8.34 -1.64
CA PHE A 152 4.95 -9.74 -1.35
C PHE A 152 4.29 -10.17 -0.03
N LYS A 153 3.47 -11.21 -0.14
CA LYS A 153 2.70 -11.81 0.98
C LYS A 153 3.14 -13.26 1.19
N PRO A 154 2.90 -13.85 2.37
CA PRO A 154 3.11 -15.28 2.55
C PRO A 154 2.21 -16.11 1.64
N ARG A 155 2.76 -17.18 1.06
CA ARG A 155 2.03 -18.13 0.21
C ARG A 155 2.15 -19.56 0.72
N GLY A 156 1.09 -20.35 0.52
CA GLY A 156 1.02 -21.75 0.96
C GLY A 156 1.25 -21.88 2.47
N ASN A 157 2.22 -22.70 2.86
CA ASN A 157 2.58 -22.93 4.27
C ASN A 157 3.69 -21.99 4.78
N SER A 158 4.17 -21.06 3.95
CA SER A 158 5.18 -20.08 4.39
C SER A 158 4.58 -19.06 5.35
N LYS A 159 5.38 -18.67 6.36
CA LYS A 159 5.06 -17.56 7.26
C LYS A 159 5.61 -16.22 6.77
N TYR A 160 6.41 -16.23 5.71
CA TYR A 160 7.19 -15.09 5.22
C TYR A 160 6.87 -14.76 3.77
N ALA A 161 7.18 -13.52 3.38
CA ALA A 161 6.95 -13.00 2.04
C ALA A 161 7.53 -13.93 0.96
N ASP A 162 6.73 -14.26 -0.06
CA ASP A 162 7.16 -15.06 -1.21
C ASP A 162 7.91 -14.20 -2.23
N ILE A 163 9.21 -14.00 -1.97
CA ILE A 163 10.10 -13.16 -2.79
C ILE A 163 11.01 -13.95 -3.72
N LYS A 164 10.97 -15.29 -3.66
CA LYS A 164 11.97 -16.14 -4.30
C LYS A 164 12.03 -15.95 -5.81
N LYS A 165 10.86 -15.89 -6.46
CA LYS A 165 10.76 -15.70 -7.90
C LYS A 165 11.36 -14.36 -8.32
N TYR A 166 10.92 -13.28 -7.67
CA TYR A 166 11.42 -11.93 -7.92
C TYR A 166 12.93 -11.83 -7.74
N LEU A 167 13.46 -12.41 -6.65
CA LEU A 167 14.89 -12.38 -6.39
C LEU A 167 15.69 -13.16 -7.44
N THR A 168 15.14 -14.25 -7.98
CA THR A 168 15.81 -15.02 -9.06
C THR A 168 15.90 -14.20 -10.34
N GLU A 169 14.80 -13.55 -10.74
CA GLU A 169 14.77 -12.66 -11.91
C GLU A 169 15.76 -11.50 -11.74
N TRP A 170 15.78 -10.87 -10.57
CA TRP A 170 16.72 -9.78 -10.29
C TRP A 170 18.19 -10.22 -10.29
N GLU A 171 18.50 -11.43 -9.83
CA GLU A 171 19.85 -11.98 -9.91
C GLU A 171 20.32 -12.20 -11.36
N GLU A 172 19.42 -12.64 -12.23
CA GLU A 172 19.69 -12.81 -13.66
C GLU A 172 19.98 -11.44 -14.30
N ASP A 173 19.15 -10.43 -14.00
CA ASP A 173 19.35 -9.05 -14.47
C ASP A 173 20.67 -8.45 -13.98
N ASP A 174 21.02 -8.65 -12.71
CA ASP A 174 22.28 -8.19 -12.13
C ASP A 174 23.49 -8.86 -12.81
N MET A 175 23.40 -10.15 -13.13
CA MET A 175 24.44 -10.89 -13.85
C MET A 175 24.61 -10.36 -15.28
N ASP A 176 23.51 -10.16 -16.00
CA ASP A 176 23.52 -9.65 -17.37
C ASP A 176 24.07 -8.21 -17.43
N ALA A 177 23.85 -7.42 -16.37
CA ALA A 177 24.41 -6.08 -16.21
C ALA A 177 25.90 -6.07 -15.76
N GLY A 178 26.48 -7.23 -15.42
CA GLY A 178 27.86 -7.35 -14.93
C GLY A 178 28.07 -6.81 -13.51
N LEU A 179 27.02 -6.80 -12.69
CA LEU A 179 27.03 -6.34 -11.29
C LEU A 179 27.34 -7.46 -10.28
N LEU A 180 27.41 -8.71 -10.75
CA LEU A 180 27.71 -9.91 -9.95
C LEU A 180 28.94 -10.67 -10.45
#